data_AF-A0A0P0VWW8-F1
#
_entry.id   AF-A0A0P0VWW8-F1
#
_cell.length_a   1.000
_cell.length_b   1.000
_cell.length_c   1.000
_cell.angle_alpha   90.00
_cell.angle_beta   90.00
_cell.angle_gamma   90.00
#
_symmetry.space_group_name_H-M   'P 1'
#
loop_
_entity.id
_entity.type
_entity.pdbx_description
1 polymer ?
#
loop_
_entity_poly.entity_id
_entity_poly.type
_entity_poly.pdbx_seq_one_letter_code
_entity_poly.pdbx_strand_id
1 'polypeptide(L)'
;RFGKLNKKEYVFREPRDVRLGDIMEKLSHIYEAKMDGNHTLHIIPDSRQVNADELQPGVCYLQITAVDPVMEDEDLGSRRERIFSLSTGTVRARVFDRFLFDTPFTKNGKTQGGLEDQWKRRTVLQTEGSFPALVNRLLVIKSESLEFSPVENAIGMIETRTAALRNELEEPRSSEGDQLPRLQSLQRILQGSVAVQVNSGVLSVCTAFLSGEPATRLRSQELQQLIAALLEFMAVCKRAIRVHFRLIGEEDQEFHTQLVNGFQSLTAELSHYIPAILSEL
;
A
#
# COMPACT_ATOMS: atom_id res chain seq x y z
N ARG A 1 32.92 10.51 -3.55
CA ARG A 1 33.55 9.46 -2.72
C ARG A 1 33.07 8.05 -3.07
N PHE A 2 31.80 7.87 -3.42
CA PHE A 2 31.28 6.59 -3.93
C PHE A 2 31.88 6.08 -5.25
N GLY A 3 32.73 6.86 -5.93
CA GLY A 3 33.39 6.45 -7.17
C GLY A 3 32.37 6.00 -8.22
N LYS A 4 32.51 4.78 -8.73
CA LYS A 4 31.61 4.17 -9.72
C LYS A 4 30.18 3.94 -9.20
N LEU A 5 29.96 3.97 -7.88
CA LEU A 5 28.65 3.82 -7.26
C LEU A 5 27.90 5.16 -7.14
N ASN A 6 28.55 6.29 -7.42
CA ASN A 6 27.91 7.60 -7.32
C ASN A 6 26.75 7.70 -8.33
N LYS A 7 25.57 8.11 -7.87
CA LYS A 7 24.35 8.20 -8.67
C LYS A 7 23.96 6.88 -9.37
N LYS A 8 24.27 5.73 -8.74
CA LYS A 8 23.84 4.42 -9.21
C LYS A 8 22.83 3.82 -8.23
N GLU A 9 21.78 3.24 -8.79
CA GLU A 9 20.72 2.57 -8.07
C GLU A 9 20.83 1.06 -8.27
N TYR A 10 20.55 0.29 -7.22
CA TYR A 10 20.57 -1.17 -7.25
C TYR A 10 19.37 -1.71 -6.50
N VAL A 11 18.78 -2.79 -7.00
CA VAL A 11 17.81 -3.58 -6.23
C VAL A 11 18.56 -4.69 -5.52
N PHE A 12 18.39 -4.79 -4.20
CA PHE A 12 18.96 -5.84 -3.38
C PHE A 12 17.89 -6.90 -3.08
N ARG A 13 18.27 -8.17 -3.17
CA ARG A 13 17.47 -9.30 -2.70
C ARG A 13 18.00 -9.76 -1.36
N GLU A 14 17.16 -9.70 -0.34
CA GLU A 14 17.47 -10.13 1.02
C GLU A 14 16.50 -11.25 1.46
N PRO A 15 16.85 -12.04 2.49
CA PRO A 15 15.95 -13.02 3.10
C PRO A 15 14.65 -12.37 3.64
N ARG A 16 13.57 -13.17 3.73
CA ARG A 16 12.22 -12.67 4.05
C ARG A 16 12.07 -12.06 5.44
N ASP A 17 12.89 -12.51 6.39
CA ASP A 17 12.90 -12.10 7.78
C ASP A 17 13.70 -10.82 8.04
N VAL A 18 14.46 -10.35 7.04
CA VAL A 18 15.26 -9.14 7.14
C VAL A 18 14.39 -7.89 6.98
N ARG A 19 14.53 -6.96 7.92
CA ARG A 19 13.78 -5.70 7.95
C ARG A 19 14.60 -4.59 7.29
N LEU A 20 13.91 -3.53 6.87
CA LEU A 20 14.54 -2.36 6.27
C LEU A 20 15.61 -1.75 7.20
N GLY A 21 15.35 -1.68 8.50
CA GLY A 21 16.29 -1.17 9.51
C GLY A 21 17.59 -1.97 9.55
N ASP A 22 17.52 -3.29 9.47
CA ASP A 22 18.69 -4.18 9.48
C ASP A 22 19.60 -3.91 8.26
N ILE A 23 18.99 -3.66 7.09
CA ILE A 23 19.71 -3.31 5.87
C ILE A 23 20.30 -1.89 5.94
N MET A 24 19.57 -0.95 6.51
CA MET A 24 20.07 0.42 6.73
C MET A 24 21.32 0.40 7.60
N GLU A 25 21.31 -0.32 8.71
CA GLU A 25 22.45 -0.45 9.61
C GLU A 25 23.62 -1.19 8.93
N LYS A 26 23.36 -2.35 8.31
CA LYS A 26 24.36 -3.17 7.60
C LYS A 26 25.09 -2.36 6.52
N LEU A 27 24.35 -1.68 5.64
CA LEU A 27 24.96 -0.91 4.56
C LEU A 27 25.70 0.31 5.09
N SER A 28 25.19 0.95 6.14
CA SER A 28 25.85 2.10 6.76
C SER A 28 27.22 1.73 7.28
N HIS A 29 27.33 0.66 8.08
CA HIS A 29 28.61 0.17 8.57
C HIS A 29 29.59 -0.21 7.45
N ILE A 30 29.11 -0.88 6.39
CA ILE A 30 29.96 -1.27 5.26
C ILE A 30 30.56 -0.06 4.55
N TYR A 31 29.78 1.01 4.36
CA TYR A 31 30.25 2.19 3.65
C TYR A 31 31.05 3.12 4.56
N GLU A 32 30.65 3.33 5.81
CA GLU A 32 31.40 4.12 6.80
C GLU A 32 32.81 3.56 7.01
N ALA A 33 32.96 2.23 7.15
CA ALA A 33 34.27 1.59 7.30
C ALA A 33 35.22 1.80 6.09
N LYS A 34 34.67 2.19 4.93
CA LYS A 34 35.43 2.50 3.71
C LYS A 34 35.67 4.00 3.50
N MET A 35 35.10 4.85 4.35
CA MET A 35 35.31 6.30 4.28
C MET A 35 36.48 6.71 5.15
N ASP A 36 37.31 7.63 4.65
CA ASP A 36 38.35 8.27 5.46
C ASP A 36 37.67 9.09 6.56
N GLY A 37 38.21 9.10 7.78
CA GLY A 37 37.61 9.62 9.03
C GLY A 37 37.20 11.10 9.09
N ASN A 38 37.24 11.81 7.96
CA ASN A 38 36.73 13.18 7.79
C ASN A 38 35.35 13.26 7.12
N HIS A 39 34.70 12.13 6.81
CA HIS A 39 33.44 12.12 6.09
C HIS A 39 32.33 11.47 6.90
N THR A 40 31.14 12.07 6.82
CA THR A 40 29.91 11.54 7.38
C THR A 40 29.08 10.88 6.29
N LEU A 41 28.60 9.67 6.59
CA LEU A 41 27.54 9.02 5.82
C LEU A 41 26.19 9.47 6.38
N HIS A 42 25.29 9.89 5.50
CA HIS A 42 23.95 10.29 5.85
C HIS A 42 22.94 9.40 5.12
N ILE A 43 22.10 8.70 5.87
CA ILE A 43 21.00 7.93 5.29
C ILE A 43 19.84 8.88 5.01
N ILE A 44 19.35 8.92 3.78
CA ILE A 44 18.10 9.61 3.43
C ILE A 44 16.96 8.71 3.93
N PRO A 45 16.15 9.18 4.90
CA PRO A 45 15.22 8.32 5.63
C PRO A 45 13.94 8.01 4.86
N ASP A 46 13.66 8.75 3.78
CA ASP A 46 12.46 8.61 2.96
C ASP A 46 12.80 8.16 1.53
N SER A 47 11.77 7.84 0.76
CA SER A 47 11.86 7.47 -0.65
C SER A 47 11.66 8.66 -1.60
N ARG A 48 11.93 9.90 -1.14
CA ARG A 48 11.76 11.10 -1.97
C ARG A 48 12.73 11.10 -3.15
N GLN A 49 12.36 11.78 -4.23
CA GLN A 49 13.30 12.02 -5.32
C GLN A 49 14.44 12.92 -4.82
N VAL A 50 15.67 12.43 -4.95
CA VAL A 50 16.85 13.14 -4.46
C VAL A 50 17.28 14.20 -5.47
N ASN A 51 17.15 15.46 -5.08
CA ASN A 51 17.72 16.57 -5.82
C ASN A 51 19.19 16.75 -5.43
N ALA A 52 20.10 16.57 -6.39
CA ALA A 52 21.54 16.67 -6.15
C ALA A 52 21.98 18.07 -5.71
N ASP A 53 21.24 19.11 -6.10
CA ASP A 53 21.57 20.51 -5.79
C ASP A 53 21.24 20.87 -4.33
N GLU A 54 20.38 20.09 -3.66
CA GLU A 54 20.04 20.24 -2.24
C GLU A 54 21.03 19.51 -1.32
N LEU A 55 21.93 18.70 -1.87
CA LEU A 55 22.86 17.89 -1.08
C LEU A 55 24.12 18.67 -0.73
N GLN A 56 24.53 18.61 0.54
CA GLN A 56 25.76 19.26 0.99
C GLN A 56 27.00 18.62 0.34
N PRO A 57 27.88 19.42 -0.28
CA PRO A 57 29.15 18.93 -0.79
C PRO A 57 30.01 18.29 0.31
N GLY A 58 30.68 17.18 0.00
CA GLY A 58 31.56 16.48 0.94
C GLY A 58 30.87 15.44 1.83
N VAL A 59 29.54 15.48 1.94
CA VAL A 59 28.75 14.45 2.64
C VAL A 59 28.41 13.31 1.68
N CYS A 60 28.41 12.07 2.20
CA CYS A 60 27.98 10.91 1.42
C CYS A 60 26.55 10.56 1.77
N TYR A 61 25.67 10.49 0.77
CA TYR A 61 24.26 10.17 0.97
C TYR A 61 23.95 8.76 0.47
N LEU A 62 23.19 8.01 1.27
CA LEU A 62 22.66 6.69 0.90
C LEU A 62 21.14 6.70 1.09
N GLN A 63 20.38 6.33 0.06
CA GLN A 63 18.93 6.15 0.17
C GLN A 63 18.63 4.66 0.06
N ILE A 64 17.78 4.16 0.96
CA ILE A 64 17.38 2.75 0.98
C ILE A 64 15.85 2.73 1.06
N THR A 65 15.23 2.04 0.11
CA THR A 65 13.77 1.97 -0.01
C THR A 65 13.37 0.53 -0.24
N ALA A 66 12.39 0.05 0.53
CA ALA A 66 11.80 -1.26 0.31
C ALA A 66 11.01 -1.25 -1.00
N VAL A 67 11.17 -2.29 -1.81
CA VAL A 67 10.51 -2.43 -3.12
C VAL A 67 9.86 -3.80 -3.24
N ASP A 68 8.81 -3.85 -4.04
CA ASP A 68 7.99 -5.03 -4.26
C ASP A 68 8.09 -5.50 -5.72
N PRO A 69 8.20 -6.81 -6.01
CA PRO A 69 8.34 -7.30 -7.39
C PRO A 69 7.06 -7.05 -8.21
N VAL A 70 7.13 -6.50 -9.41
CA VAL A 70 5.94 -6.27 -10.28
C VAL A 70 5.41 -7.61 -10.82
N MET A 71 4.10 -7.83 -10.73
CA MET A 71 3.43 -9.03 -11.25
C MET A 71 2.90 -8.81 -12.69
N GLU A 72 2.64 -9.87 -13.46
CA GLU A 72 2.26 -9.77 -14.90
C GLU A 72 1.00 -8.91 -15.15
N ASP A 73 0.06 -8.84 -14.20
CA ASP A 73 -1.18 -8.06 -14.29
C ASP A 73 -1.04 -6.61 -13.76
N GLU A 74 0.17 -6.19 -13.37
CA GLU A 74 0.40 -4.88 -12.74
C GLU A 74 1.00 -3.87 -13.72
N ASP A 75 0.24 -2.82 -14.02
CA ASP A 75 0.71 -1.66 -14.75
C ASP A 75 0.97 -0.46 -13.81
N LEU A 76 1.83 0.46 -14.25
CA LEU A 76 2.15 1.73 -13.61
C LEU A 76 0.89 2.54 -13.23
N GLY A 77 -0.19 2.42 -14.01
CA GLY A 77 -1.46 3.10 -13.80
C GLY A 77 -2.34 2.54 -12.67
N SER A 78 -2.01 1.37 -12.10
CA SER A 78 -2.79 0.79 -11.02
C SER A 78 -2.75 1.68 -9.78
N ARG A 79 -3.92 2.11 -9.27
CA ARG A 79 -4.01 2.95 -8.07
C ARG A 79 -3.89 2.16 -6.77
N ARG A 80 -4.25 0.88 -6.81
CA ARG A 80 -4.25 -0.05 -5.67
C ARG A 80 -2.85 -0.18 -5.07
N GLU A 81 -2.78 -0.11 -3.75
CA GLU A 81 -1.64 -0.59 -2.99
C GLU A 81 -1.54 -2.12 -3.14
N ARG A 82 -0.32 -2.62 -2.98
CA ARG A 82 -0.01 -4.03 -3.14
C ARG A 82 -0.47 -4.79 -1.91
N ILE A 83 -1.29 -5.81 -2.13
CA ILE A 83 -1.58 -6.83 -1.11
C ILE A 83 -0.80 -8.06 -1.52
N PHE A 84 0.16 -8.45 -0.68
CA PHE A 84 0.91 -9.68 -0.88
C PHE A 84 -0.02 -10.88 -0.62
N SER A 85 -0.77 -11.30 -1.63
CA SER A 85 -1.55 -12.54 -1.55
C SER A 85 -0.63 -13.72 -1.84
N LEU A 86 -0.23 -14.41 -0.77
CA LEU A 86 0.54 -15.67 -0.84
C LEU A 86 -0.29 -16.84 -1.41
N SER A 87 -1.58 -16.64 -1.73
CA SER A 87 -2.54 -17.70 -2.01
C SER A 87 -2.57 -18.21 -3.46
N THR A 88 -1.72 -17.72 -4.36
CA THR A 88 -1.63 -18.32 -5.71
C THR A 88 -0.75 -19.56 -5.67
N GLY A 89 -1.40 -20.67 -5.33
CA GLY A 89 -0.89 -22.03 -5.43
C GLY A 89 -0.40 -22.32 -6.85
N THR A 90 0.91 -22.30 -7.01
CA THR A 90 1.76 -23.20 -7.81
C THR A 90 3.14 -22.57 -7.77
N VAL A 91 4.13 -23.33 -7.30
CA VAL A 91 5.54 -22.93 -7.23
C VAL A 91 6.10 -22.90 -8.67
N ARG A 92 5.63 -21.97 -9.51
CA ARG A 92 6.44 -21.52 -10.63
C ARG A 92 7.51 -20.63 -10.03
N ALA A 93 8.78 -20.91 -10.33
CA ALA A 93 9.86 -20.01 -10.02
C ALA A 93 9.57 -18.67 -10.71
N ARG A 94 9.02 -17.70 -9.94
CA ARG A 94 8.72 -16.39 -10.47
C ARG A 94 10.04 -15.66 -10.66
N VAL A 95 10.26 -15.22 -11.89
CA VAL A 95 11.43 -14.45 -12.29
C VAL A 95 11.01 -12.99 -12.35
N PHE A 96 11.73 -12.11 -11.65
CA PHE A 96 11.38 -10.70 -11.52
C PHE A 96 12.55 -9.81 -11.91
N ASP A 97 12.33 -8.92 -12.87
CA ASP A 97 13.25 -7.86 -13.29
C ASP A 97 12.66 -6.46 -13.07
N ARG A 98 11.41 -6.37 -12.61
CA ARG A 98 10.71 -5.12 -12.34
C ARG A 98 10.29 -5.05 -10.88
N PHE A 99 10.49 -3.90 -10.25
CA PHE A 99 10.21 -3.65 -8.84
C PHE A 99 9.51 -2.32 -8.67
N LEU A 100 8.59 -2.21 -7.71
CA LEU A 100 7.83 -1.00 -7.48
C LEU A 100 7.89 -0.55 -6.03
N PHE A 101 7.80 0.76 -5.82
CA PHE A 101 7.54 1.36 -4.51
C PHE A 101 6.69 2.62 -4.66
N ASP A 102 5.97 2.94 -3.59
CA ASP A 102 5.15 4.15 -3.50
C ASP A 102 5.79 5.15 -2.53
N THR A 103 5.81 6.43 -2.93
CA THR A 103 6.32 7.56 -2.13
C THR A 103 5.18 8.53 -1.84
N PRO A 104 4.76 8.70 -0.58
CA PRO A 104 3.79 9.73 -0.21
C PRO A 104 4.46 11.11 -0.22
N PHE A 105 3.74 12.11 -0.73
CA PHE A 105 4.20 13.49 -0.70
C PHE A 105 3.03 14.48 -0.74
N THR A 106 3.31 15.73 -0.40
CA THR A 106 2.40 16.87 -0.57
C THR A 106 3.08 17.89 -1.50
N LYS A 107 2.31 18.70 -2.23
CA LYS A 107 2.89 19.74 -3.10
C LYS A 107 3.63 20.85 -2.31
N ASN A 108 3.43 20.90 -0.99
CA ASN A 108 4.15 21.78 -0.07
C ASN A 108 5.48 21.17 0.45
N GLY A 109 5.89 20.01 -0.06
CA GLY A 109 7.19 19.38 0.26
C GLY A 109 7.21 18.49 1.51
N LYS A 110 6.09 18.37 2.25
CA LYS A 110 5.98 17.41 3.36
C LYS A 110 5.69 16.00 2.82
N THR A 111 6.15 14.97 3.53
CA THR A 111 5.86 13.56 3.20
C THR A 111 4.41 13.19 3.52
N GLN A 112 3.85 13.72 4.60
CA GLN A 112 2.48 13.47 5.04
C GLN A 112 1.65 14.75 5.16
N GLY A 113 0.37 14.66 4.78
CA GLY A 113 -0.62 15.73 4.88
C GLY A 113 -2.04 15.19 5.13
N GLY A 114 -3.04 16.08 5.08
CA GLY A 114 -4.45 15.68 5.06
C GLY A 114 -4.80 14.90 3.79
N LEU A 115 -5.93 14.19 3.78
CA LEU A 115 -6.33 13.36 2.63
C LEU A 115 -6.44 14.18 1.34
N GLU A 116 -6.91 15.42 1.44
CA GLU A 116 -7.05 16.37 0.34
C GLU A 116 -5.73 16.84 -0.27
N ASP A 117 -4.62 16.70 0.46
CA ASP A 117 -3.28 17.15 0.06
C ASP A 117 -2.30 15.98 -0.15
N GLN A 118 -2.72 14.74 0.14
CA GLN A 118 -1.85 13.57 0.14
C GLN A 118 -1.73 12.96 -1.26
N TRP A 119 -0.69 13.35 -1.99
CA TRP A 119 -0.30 12.72 -3.24
C TRP A 119 0.49 11.43 -2.98
N LYS A 120 0.52 10.57 -4.00
CA LYS A 120 1.34 9.37 -4.05
C LYS A 120 2.09 9.31 -5.36
N ARG A 121 3.39 9.00 -5.33
CA ARG A 121 4.18 8.70 -6.53
C ARG A 121 4.52 7.22 -6.53
N ARG A 122 4.11 6.50 -7.56
CA ARG A 122 4.55 5.14 -7.81
C ARG A 122 5.77 5.16 -8.70
N THR A 123 6.83 4.46 -8.31
CA THR A 123 8.04 4.31 -9.10
C THR A 123 8.23 2.84 -9.43
N VAL A 124 8.46 2.52 -10.71
CA VAL A 124 8.82 1.19 -11.19
C VAL A 124 10.26 1.21 -11.70
N LEU A 125 11.08 0.36 -11.10
CA LEU A 125 12.48 0.12 -11.43
C LEU A 125 12.58 -1.13 -12.30
N GLN A 126 13.39 -1.08 -13.36
CA GLN A 126 13.80 -2.26 -14.12
C GLN A 126 15.29 -2.52 -13.90
N THR A 127 15.64 -3.76 -13.59
CA THR A 127 17.03 -4.17 -13.36
C THR A 127 17.69 -4.73 -14.63
N GLU A 128 19.02 -4.77 -14.65
CA GLU A 128 19.84 -5.30 -15.77
C GLU A 128 19.66 -6.80 -16.03
N GLY A 129 19.00 -7.50 -15.13
CA GLY A 129 18.63 -8.90 -15.21
C GLY A 129 17.49 -9.19 -14.24
N SER A 130 17.28 -10.45 -13.89
CA SER A 130 16.16 -10.85 -13.05
C SER A 130 16.61 -11.59 -11.80
N PHE A 131 15.85 -11.47 -10.71
CA PHE A 131 15.93 -12.40 -9.59
C PHE A 131 15.07 -13.65 -9.86
N PRO A 132 15.49 -14.85 -9.39
CA PRO A 132 16.74 -15.13 -8.68
C PRO A 132 17.99 -15.01 -9.58
N ALA A 133 19.05 -14.40 -9.04
CA ALA A 133 20.35 -14.23 -9.71
C ALA A 133 21.47 -14.86 -8.88
N LEU A 134 22.65 -15.08 -9.49
CA LEU A 134 23.87 -15.51 -8.79
C LEU A 134 24.41 -14.45 -7.82
N VAL A 135 24.02 -13.19 -8.02
CA VAL A 135 24.36 -12.04 -7.18
C VAL A 135 23.14 -11.60 -6.37
N ASN A 136 23.37 -10.94 -5.24
CA ASN A 136 22.32 -10.45 -4.35
C ASN A 136 21.83 -9.04 -4.70
N ARG A 137 22.44 -8.37 -5.69
CA ARG A 137 21.99 -7.07 -6.18
C ARG A 137 22.14 -6.97 -7.69
N LEU A 138 21.24 -6.25 -8.32
CA LEU A 138 21.25 -5.97 -9.75
C LEU A 138 21.16 -4.45 -9.97
N LEU A 139 21.88 -3.93 -10.96
CA LEU A 139 21.84 -2.52 -11.33
C LEU A 139 20.44 -2.16 -11.87
N VAL A 140 19.91 -1.01 -11.48
CA VAL A 140 18.73 -0.42 -12.11
C VAL A 140 19.13 0.23 -13.43
N ILE A 141 18.48 -0.19 -14.53
CA ILE A 141 18.71 0.31 -15.89
C ILE A 141 17.60 1.24 -16.39
N LYS A 142 16.41 1.16 -15.79
CA LYS A 142 15.25 2.01 -16.10
C LYS A 142 14.51 2.36 -14.81
N SER A 143 14.02 3.59 -14.72
CA SER A 143 13.17 4.06 -13.63
C SER A 143 12.07 4.94 -14.22
N GLU A 144 10.82 4.58 -13.98
CA GLU A 144 9.64 5.30 -14.45
C GLU A 144 8.75 5.60 -13.26
N SER A 145 8.08 6.75 -13.25
CA SER A 145 7.18 7.11 -12.16
C SER A 145 5.88 7.73 -12.65
N LEU A 146 4.81 7.51 -11.88
CA LEU A 146 3.50 8.09 -12.09
C LEU A 146 3.01 8.71 -10.77
N GLU A 147 2.50 9.94 -10.83
CA GLU A 147 1.87 10.59 -9.69
C GLU A 147 0.36 10.35 -9.71
N PHE A 148 -0.19 10.01 -8.55
CA PHE A 148 -1.62 9.95 -8.28
C PHE A 148 -2.01 11.17 -7.47
N SER A 149 -3.06 11.85 -7.92
CA SER A 149 -3.68 12.94 -7.20
C SER A 149 -4.28 12.47 -5.86
N PRO A 150 -4.61 13.39 -4.94
CA PRO A 150 -5.13 13.03 -3.63
C PRO A 150 -6.40 12.16 -3.69
N VAL A 151 -7.32 12.46 -4.62
CA VAL A 151 -8.52 11.64 -4.82
C VAL A 151 -8.19 10.26 -5.40
N GLU A 152 -7.27 10.16 -6.36
CA GLU A 152 -6.86 8.87 -6.93
C GLU A 152 -6.13 8.01 -5.92
N ASN A 153 -5.34 8.63 -5.04
CA ASN A 153 -4.71 7.96 -3.92
C ASN A 153 -5.76 7.40 -2.95
N ALA A 154 -6.76 8.21 -2.58
CA ALA A 154 -7.85 7.78 -1.70
C ALA A 154 -8.69 6.65 -2.31
N ILE A 155 -9.01 6.72 -3.61
CA ILE A 155 -9.65 5.63 -4.36
C ILE A 155 -8.80 4.36 -4.28
N GLY A 156 -7.49 4.48 -4.54
CA GLY A 156 -6.55 3.36 -4.45
C GLY A 156 -6.53 2.69 -3.07
N MET A 157 -6.63 3.46 -1.99
CA MET A 157 -6.73 2.94 -0.62
C MET A 157 -8.02 2.12 -0.41
N ILE A 158 -9.16 2.62 -0.92
CA ILE A 158 -10.45 1.92 -0.83
C ILE A 158 -10.42 0.63 -1.65
N GLU A 159 -9.95 0.68 -2.91
CA GLU A 159 -9.83 -0.47 -3.79
C GLU A 159 -8.90 -1.54 -3.21
N THR A 160 -7.81 -1.11 -2.56
CA THR A 160 -6.90 -2.00 -1.83
C THR A 160 -7.66 -2.71 -0.72
N ARG A 161 -8.29 -1.97 0.19
CA ARG A 161 -9.01 -2.58 1.30
C ARG A 161 -10.10 -3.53 0.82
N THR A 162 -10.82 -3.15 -0.23
CA THR A 162 -11.85 -3.96 -0.88
C THR A 162 -11.28 -5.26 -1.42
N ALA A 163 -10.14 -5.20 -2.12
CA ALA A 163 -9.47 -6.39 -2.63
C ALA A 163 -8.93 -7.30 -1.52
N ALA A 164 -8.43 -6.73 -0.42
CA ALA A 164 -7.99 -7.53 0.73
C ALA A 164 -9.15 -8.35 1.30
N LEU A 165 -10.31 -7.72 1.49
CA LEU A 165 -11.53 -8.42 1.90
C LEU A 165 -11.92 -9.48 0.87
N ARG A 166 -11.98 -9.15 -0.42
CA ARG A 166 -12.32 -10.12 -1.48
C ARG A 166 -11.44 -11.34 -1.47
N ASN A 167 -10.13 -11.17 -1.34
CA ASN A 167 -9.19 -12.28 -1.30
C ASN A 167 -9.49 -13.23 -0.12
N GLU A 168 -9.90 -12.70 1.03
CA GLU A 168 -10.36 -13.53 2.16
C GLU A 168 -11.71 -14.21 1.91
N LEU A 169 -12.54 -13.68 1.00
CA LEU A 169 -13.84 -14.25 0.63
C LEU A 169 -13.75 -15.25 -0.53
N GLU A 170 -12.74 -15.16 -1.38
CA GLU A 170 -12.51 -16.11 -2.46
C GLU A 170 -12.01 -17.44 -1.88
N GLU A 171 -12.71 -18.52 -2.19
CA GLU A 171 -12.39 -19.86 -1.67
C GLU A 171 -11.28 -20.52 -2.49
N PRO A 172 -10.27 -21.09 -1.83
CA PRO A 172 -9.67 -22.32 -2.28
C PRO A 172 -10.29 -23.48 -1.47
N ARG A 173 -10.85 -24.46 -2.19
CA ARG A 173 -11.20 -25.79 -1.68
C ARG A 173 -9.98 -26.37 -0.93
N SER A 174 -9.91 -26.21 0.39
CA SER A 174 -8.77 -26.70 1.19
C SER A 174 -9.22 -27.08 2.60
N SER A 175 -8.62 -28.16 3.09
CA SER A 175 -8.85 -28.95 4.30
C SER A 175 -9.16 -28.17 5.58
N GLU A 176 -9.84 -28.81 6.54
CA GLU A 176 -10.27 -28.25 7.84
C GLU A 176 -9.19 -27.46 8.63
N GLY A 177 -7.90 -27.71 8.39
CA GLY A 177 -6.78 -27.05 9.08
C GLY A 177 -6.53 -25.58 8.71
N ASP A 178 -7.02 -25.08 7.57
CA ASP A 178 -6.75 -23.70 7.10
C ASP A 178 -7.84 -22.69 7.50
N GLN A 179 -8.89 -23.12 8.19
CA GLN A 179 -10.06 -22.27 8.47
C GLN A 179 -9.81 -21.21 9.55
N LEU A 180 -9.11 -21.56 10.64
CA LEU A 180 -8.91 -20.66 11.77
C LEU A 180 -8.01 -19.44 11.44
N PRO A 181 -6.84 -19.59 10.77
CA PRO A 181 -6.03 -18.43 10.37
C PRO A 181 -6.75 -17.49 9.38
N ARG A 182 -7.59 -18.06 8.50
CA ARG A 182 -8.41 -17.30 7.56
C ARG A 182 -9.50 -16.51 8.29
N LEU A 183 -10.19 -17.11 9.25
CA LEU A 183 -11.19 -16.42 10.07
C LEU A 183 -10.55 -15.24 10.81
N GLN A 184 -9.39 -15.42 11.43
CA GLN A 184 -8.67 -14.36 12.11
C GLN A 184 -8.24 -13.23 11.16
N SER A 185 -7.76 -13.57 9.95
CA SER A 185 -7.42 -12.57 8.93
C SER A 185 -8.65 -11.79 8.49
N LEU A 186 -9.75 -12.48 8.19
CA LEU A 186 -11.04 -11.88 7.84
C LEU A 186 -11.55 -10.95 8.94
N GLN A 187 -11.56 -11.40 10.20
CA GLN A 187 -11.96 -10.62 11.37
C GLN A 187 -11.16 -9.32 11.47
N ARG A 188 -9.83 -9.40 11.39
CA ARG A 188 -8.93 -8.24 11.47
C ARG A 188 -9.19 -7.24 10.35
N ILE A 189 -9.29 -7.70 9.10
CA ILE A 189 -9.50 -6.81 7.95
C ILE A 189 -10.90 -6.19 8.01
N LEU A 190 -11.93 -6.98 8.34
CA LEU A 190 -13.32 -6.53 8.41
C LEU A 190 -13.53 -5.53 9.56
N GLN A 191 -13.00 -5.80 10.75
CA GLN A 191 -13.03 -4.86 11.88
C GLN A 191 -12.37 -3.53 11.50
N GLY A 192 -11.17 -3.58 10.90
CA GLY A 192 -10.46 -2.39 10.41
C GLY A 192 -11.13 -1.70 9.22
N SER A 193 -12.25 -2.23 8.71
CA SER A 193 -13.03 -1.68 7.60
C SER A 193 -14.34 -1.05 8.07
N VAL A 194 -15.08 -1.71 8.99
CA VAL A 194 -16.42 -1.29 9.41
C VAL A 194 -16.53 -0.82 10.86
N ALA A 195 -15.53 -1.10 11.70
CA ALA A 195 -15.52 -0.80 13.14
C ALA A 195 -14.19 -0.14 13.53
N VAL A 196 -13.82 0.92 12.81
CA VAL A 196 -12.51 1.57 12.96
C VAL A 196 -12.50 2.41 14.23
N GLN A 197 -11.52 2.18 15.12
CA GLN A 197 -11.39 2.89 16.40
C GLN A 197 -10.26 3.93 16.41
N VAL A 198 -9.24 3.76 15.57
CA VAL A 198 -8.00 4.56 15.59
C VAL A 198 -7.75 5.31 14.28
N ASN A 199 -8.10 4.71 13.14
CA ASN A 199 -7.91 5.30 11.81
C ASN A 199 -9.19 5.96 11.30
N SER A 200 -9.06 6.96 10.43
CA SER A 200 -10.19 7.79 9.98
C SER A 200 -11.13 7.09 8.96
N GLY A 201 -10.84 5.84 8.57
CA GLY A 201 -11.72 4.98 7.77
C GLY A 201 -12.12 5.55 6.40
N VAL A 202 -13.03 4.87 5.69
CA VAL A 202 -13.57 5.38 4.41
C VAL A 202 -14.46 6.61 4.60
N LEU A 203 -15.00 6.81 5.81
CA LEU A 203 -15.78 8.00 6.13
C LEU A 203 -14.97 9.28 5.95
N SER A 204 -13.71 9.31 6.40
CA SER A 204 -12.85 10.48 6.21
C SER A 204 -12.57 10.82 4.75
N VAL A 205 -12.61 9.83 3.86
CA VAL A 205 -12.53 10.06 2.42
C VAL A 205 -13.77 10.81 1.94
N CYS A 206 -14.96 10.38 2.35
CA CYS A 206 -16.19 11.12 2.08
C CYS A 206 -16.14 12.52 2.70
N THR A 207 -15.64 12.64 3.93
CA THR A 207 -15.54 13.94 4.59
C THR A 207 -14.63 14.89 3.80
N ALA A 208 -13.46 14.42 3.37
CA ALA A 208 -12.48 15.23 2.65
C ALA A 208 -12.90 15.60 1.22
N PHE A 209 -13.57 14.68 0.52
CA PHE A 209 -13.81 14.81 -0.92
C PHE A 209 -15.28 15.07 -1.31
N LEU A 210 -16.23 14.78 -0.42
CA LEU A 210 -17.68 14.88 -0.70
C LEU A 210 -18.43 15.87 0.22
N SER A 211 -17.80 16.41 1.28
CA SER A 211 -18.45 17.42 2.14
C SER A 211 -18.23 18.85 1.65
N GLY A 212 -19.30 19.65 1.63
CA GLY A 212 -19.24 21.11 1.44
C GLY A 212 -18.96 21.57 0.00
N GLU A 213 -18.77 22.89 -0.17
CA GLU A 213 -18.44 23.51 -1.47
C GLU A 213 -17.11 23.05 -2.17
N PRO A 214 -16.21 22.20 -1.62
CA PRO A 214 -15.17 21.51 -2.39
C PRO A 214 -15.67 20.33 -3.24
N ALA A 215 -16.88 19.81 -3.04
CA ALA A 215 -17.45 18.76 -3.91
C ALA A 215 -17.55 19.19 -5.39
N THR A 216 -17.39 20.49 -5.66
CA THR A 216 -17.29 21.09 -7.00
C THR A 216 -15.89 21.03 -7.63
N ARG A 217 -14.84 20.64 -6.87
CA ARG A 217 -13.45 20.55 -7.37
C ARG A 217 -13.12 19.21 -8.02
N LEU A 218 -13.86 18.15 -7.69
CA LEU A 218 -13.69 16.86 -8.35
C LEU A 218 -14.23 16.93 -9.77
N ARG A 219 -13.48 16.41 -10.73
CA ARG A 219 -14.01 16.18 -12.06
C ARG A 219 -15.11 15.12 -11.98
N SER A 220 -16.12 15.22 -12.82
CA SER A 220 -17.26 14.27 -12.81
C SER A 220 -16.81 12.81 -12.87
N GLN A 221 -15.73 12.53 -13.62
CA GLN A 221 -15.14 11.19 -13.70
C GLN A 221 -14.51 10.72 -12.38
N GLU A 222 -13.80 11.59 -11.66
CA GLU A 222 -13.17 11.26 -10.36
C GLU A 222 -14.24 11.01 -9.30
N LEU A 223 -15.29 11.84 -9.30
CA LEU A 223 -16.45 11.66 -8.43
C LEU A 223 -17.14 10.31 -8.68
N GLN A 224 -17.39 9.96 -9.95
CA GLN A 224 -17.99 8.67 -10.31
C GLN A 224 -17.11 7.49 -9.89
N GLN A 225 -15.79 7.58 -10.10
CA GLN A 225 -14.86 6.53 -9.68
C GLN A 225 -14.82 6.36 -8.15
N LEU A 226 -14.82 7.48 -7.40
CA LEU A 226 -14.87 7.43 -5.94
C LEU A 226 -16.16 6.81 -5.41
N ILE A 227 -17.31 7.23 -5.95
CA ILE A 227 -18.61 6.66 -5.58
C ILE A 227 -18.66 5.16 -5.91
N ALA A 228 -18.20 4.76 -7.09
CA ALA A 228 -18.17 3.35 -7.49
C ALA A 228 -17.30 2.50 -6.54
N ALA A 229 -16.10 2.98 -6.20
CA ALA A 229 -15.20 2.30 -5.27
C ALA A 229 -15.82 2.16 -3.87
N LEU A 230 -16.54 3.19 -3.39
CA LEU A 230 -17.22 3.16 -2.09
C LEU A 230 -18.41 2.17 -2.08
N LEU A 231 -19.24 2.17 -3.11
CA LEU A 231 -20.36 1.22 -3.25
C LEU A 231 -19.85 -0.22 -3.29
N GLU A 232 -18.80 -0.45 -4.07
CA GLU A 232 -18.14 -1.74 -4.19
C GLU A 232 -17.57 -2.22 -2.85
N PHE A 233 -16.87 -1.33 -2.13
CA PHE A 233 -16.36 -1.60 -0.78
C PHE A 233 -17.48 -2.01 0.18
N MET A 234 -18.60 -1.27 0.20
CA MET A 234 -19.73 -1.56 1.08
C MET A 234 -20.38 -2.91 0.75
N ALA A 235 -20.53 -3.23 -0.54
CA ALA A 235 -21.05 -4.52 -0.98
C ALA A 235 -20.16 -5.69 -0.53
N VAL A 236 -18.84 -5.53 -0.62
CA VAL A 236 -17.86 -6.52 -0.15
C VAL A 236 -17.90 -6.66 1.38
N CYS A 237 -17.96 -5.56 2.13
CA CYS A 237 -18.11 -5.58 3.59
C CYS A 237 -19.38 -6.34 4.02
N LYS A 238 -20.51 -6.07 3.37
CA LYS A 238 -21.77 -6.79 3.63
C LYS A 238 -21.63 -8.29 3.38
N ARG A 239 -20.97 -8.68 2.28
CA ARG A 239 -20.69 -10.09 1.98
C ARG A 239 -19.76 -10.70 3.04
N ALA A 240 -18.73 -9.97 3.47
CA ALA A 240 -17.79 -10.41 4.48
C ALA A 240 -18.45 -10.67 5.84
N ILE A 241 -19.36 -9.80 6.28
CA ILE A 241 -20.16 -10.00 7.49
C ILE A 241 -21.00 -11.28 7.40
N ARG A 242 -21.66 -11.51 6.26
CA ARG A 242 -22.43 -12.74 6.02
C ARG A 242 -21.58 -14.00 6.05
N VAL A 243 -20.37 -13.95 5.49
CA VAL A 243 -19.43 -15.08 5.52
C VAL A 243 -18.91 -15.30 6.95
N HIS A 244 -18.51 -14.23 7.64
CA HIS A 244 -18.07 -14.30 9.03
C HIS A 244 -19.12 -14.98 9.92
N PHE A 245 -20.40 -14.60 9.83
CA PHE A 245 -21.48 -15.23 10.60
C PHE A 245 -21.56 -16.75 10.42
N ARG A 246 -21.23 -17.26 9.22
CA ARG A 246 -21.25 -18.71 8.93
C ARG A 246 -20.03 -19.46 9.46
N LEU A 247 -18.94 -18.74 9.72
CA LEU A 247 -17.66 -19.34 10.13
C LEU A 247 -17.44 -19.35 11.64
N ILE A 248 -18.17 -18.52 12.39
CA ILE A 248 -17.94 -18.33 13.83
C ILE A 248 -18.73 -19.30 14.72
N GLY A 249 -18.20 -19.54 15.92
CA GLY A 249 -18.86 -20.20 17.04
C GLY A 249 -19.66 -19.24 17.94
N GLU A 250 -20.02 -19.71 19.15
CA GLU A 250 -20.73 -18.91 20.15
C GLU A 250 -19.83 -17.83 20.77
N GLU A 251 -18.53 -18.12 20.89
CA GLU A 251 -17.51 -17.26 21.48
C GLU A 251 -17.33 -15.93 20.74
N ASP A 252 -17.62 -15.90 19.44
CA ASP A 252 -17.40 -14.77 18.54
C ASP A 252 -18.70 -13.98 18.26
N GLN A 253 -19.84 -14.35 18.87
CA GLN A 253 -21.14 -13.71 18.60
C GLN A 253 -21.18 -12.24 19.02
N GLU A 254 -20.59 -11.90 20.17
CA GLU A 254 -20.49 -10.52 20.63
C GLU A 254 -19.65 -9.68 19.65
N PHE A 255 -18.51 -10.23 19.23
CA PHE A 255 -17.65 -9.59 18.25
C PHE A 255 -18.36 -9.40 16.90
N HIS A 256 -19.10 -10.41 16.43
CA HIS A 256 -19.91 -10.29 15.22
C HIS A 256 -20.96 -9.17 15.32
N THR A 257 -21.61 -9.06 16.48
CA THR A 257 -22.60 -7.99 16.74
C THR A 257 -21.96 -6.62 16.63
N GLN A 258 -20.73 -6.45 17.14
CA GLN A 258 -19.97 -5.21 16.99
C GLN A 258 -19.67 -4.89 15.51
N LEU A 259 -19.31 -5.88 14.69
CA LEU A 259 -19.08 -5.69 13.26
C LEU A 259 -20.36 -5.27 12.52
N VAL A 260 -21.50 -5.88 12.85
CA VAL A 260 -22.81 -5.53 12.28
C VAL A 260 -23.19 -4.10 12.63
N ASN A 261 -23.06 -3.71 13.91
CA ASN A 261 -23.36 -2.36 14.38
C ASN A 261 -22.44 -1.32 13.72
N GLY A 262 -21.15 -1.62 13.60
CA GLY A 262 -20.19 -0.76 12.91
C GLY A 262 -20.56 -0.55 11.43
N PHE A 263 -20.92 -1.63 10.73
CA PHE A 263 -21.37 -1.55 9.34
C PHE A 263 -22.67 -0.75 9.17
N GLN A 264 -23.64 -0.91 10.09
CA GLN A 264 -24.87 -0.12 10.07
C GLN A 264 -24.60 1.37 10.29
N SER A 265 -23.75 1.72 11.27
CA SER A 265 -23.34 3.10 11.53
C SER A 265 -22.64 3.70 10.29
N LEU A 266 -21.69 2.96 9.71
CA LEU A 266 -20.98 3.38 8.52
C LEU A 266 -21.94 3.58 7.33
N THR A 267 -22.90 2.68 7.13
CA THR A 267 -23.92 2.80 6.09
C THR A 267 -24.77 4.06 6.27
N ALA A 268 -25.22 4.32 7.50
CA ALA A 268 -26.00 5.51 7.82
C ALA A 268 -25.19 6.79 7.55
N GLU A 269 -23.95 6.86 8.00
CA GLU A 269 -23.09 8.04 7.78
C GLU A 269 -22.76 8.26 6.30
N LEU A 270 -22.37 7.21 5.57
CA LEU A 270 -22.06 7.32 4.15
C LEU A 270 -23.29 7.68 3.30
N SER A 271 -24.49 7.29 3.72
CA SER A 271 -25.73 7.62 3.01
C SER A 271 -26.01 9.14 2.93
N HIS A 272 -25.44 9.94 3.84
CA HIS A 272 -25.53 11.39 3.78
C HIS A 272 -24.76 11.97 2.59
N TYR A 273 -23.70 11.29 2.14
CA TYR A 273 -22.87 11.69 1.00
C TYR A 273 -23.31 10.99 -0.30
N ILE A 274 -23.71 9.72 -0.20
CA ILE A 274 -24.05 8.88 -1.34
C ILE A 274 -25.39 8.19 -1.05
N PRO A 275 -26.54 8.82 -1.38
CA PRO A 275 -27.86 8.25 -1.10
C PRO A 275 -28.10 6.86 -1.71
N ALA A 276 -27.44 6.56 -2.85
CA ALA A 276 -27.52 5.27 -3.53
C ALA A 276 -27.06 4.07 -2.67
N ILE A 277 -26.27 4.31 -1.62
CA ILE A 277 -25.84 3.27 -0.67
C ILE A 277 -27.05 2.57 -0.03
N LEU A 278 -28.15 3.28 0.22
CA LEU A 278 -29.36 2.71 0.83
C LEU A 278 -30.20 1.88 -0.15
N SER A 279 -30.05 2.10 -1.45
CA SER A 279 -30.82 1.37 -2.47
C SER A 279 -30.13 0.10 -2.97
N GLU A 280 -28.79 0.02 -2.85
CA GLU A 280 -28.00 -1.09 -3.38
C GLU A 280 -27.58 -2.13 -2.32
N LEU A 281 -27.75 -1.82 -1.03
CA LEU A 281 -27.43 -2.68 0.12
C LEU A 281 -28.71 -3.04 0.88
#